data_AF-A0A9E1YMN6-F1
#
_entry.id   AF-A0A9E1YMN6-F1
#
_cell.length_a   1.000
_cell.length_b   1.000
_cell.length_c   1.000
_cell.angle_alpha   90.00
_cell.angle_beta   90.00
_cell.angle_gamma   90.00
#
_symmetry.space_group_name_H-M   'P 1'
#
loop_
_entity.id
_entity.type
_entity.pdbx_description
1 polymer ?
#
loop_
_entity_poly.entity_id
_entity_poly.type
_entity_poly.pdbx_seq_one_letter_code
_entity_poly.pdbx_strand_id
1 'polypeptide(L)'
;FNNDGFTLHLENTGDHDYVFISFDLYVHGTWDGNFNGFPENDKPDKWIMELDPEMDLIKDTSSDRFVTTFSNSPCFSNYCLRQSYPEMYPFENNPKTGNSKVDLPKICKDSYFGGNSTLYKIEKGFRHSGNAVVIRFYDELYQPNAIDKDGIVQSKCDESWSMDNLKVRIISYK
;
A
#
# COMPACT_ATOMS: atom_id res chain seq x y z
N PHE A 1 -1.82 -9.49 -3.56
CA PHE A 1 -0.36 -9.28 -3.56
C PHE A 1 0.14 -9.39 -2.12
N ASN A 2 1.34 -9.93 -1.95
CA ASN A 2 2.09 -10.07 -0.69
C ASN A 2 3.55 -10.26 -1.08
N ASN A 3 4.43 -9.37 -0.62
CA ASN A 3 5.79 -9.16 -1.12
C ASN A 3 5.85 -9.18 -2.66
N ASP A 4 4.87 -8.52 -3.28
CA ASP A 4 4.64 -8.56 -4.71
C ASP A 4 3.93 -7.28 -5.16
N GLY A 5 3.79 -7.11 -6.47
CA GLY A 5 3.17 -5.93 -7.03
C GLY A 5 2.88 -6.08 -8.50
N PHE A 6 2.60 -4.95 -9.13
CA PHE A 6 2.44 -4.88 -10.57
C PHE A 6 2.84 -3.50 -11.09
N THR A 7 3.14 -3.45 -12.38
CA THR A 7 3.46 -2.22 -13.10
C THR A 7 2.46 -1.99 -14.22
N LEU A 8 1.90 -0.79 -14.27
CA LEU A 8 1.06 -0.32 -15.34
C LEU A 8 1.88 0.52 -16.31
N HIS A 9 1.84 0.16 -17.59
CA HIS A 9 2.46 0.90 -18.67
C HIS A 9 1.36 1.56 -19.51
N LEU A 10 1.35 2.89 -19.53
CA LEU A 10 0.45 3.66 -20.39
C LEU A 10 1.30 4.39 -21.44
N GLU A 11 1.05 4.09 -22.70
CA GLU A 11 1.72 4.72 -23.83
C GLU A 11 0.74 5.64 -24.57
N ASN A 12 1.29 6.55 -25.38
CA ASN A 12 0.52 7.48 -26.20
C ASN A 12 -0.41 8.37 -25.36
N THR A 13 0.08 8.82 -24.21
CA THR A 13 -0.67 9.65 -23.27
C THR A 13 -0.87 11.10 -23.72
N GLY A 14 -0.15 11.52 -24.77
CA GLY A 14 -0.18 12.89 -25.28
C GLY A 14 0.42 13.91 -24.30
N ASP A 15 0.43 15.18 -24.70
CA ASP A 15 0.97 16.26 -23.88
C ASP A 15 0.05 16.60 -22.69
N HIS A 16 0.64 16.70 -21.50
CA HIS A 16 -0.07 16.98 -20.27
C HIS A 16 0.85 17.54 -19.18
N ASP A 17 0.22 18.04 -18.12
CA ASP A 17 0.91 18.67 -16.98
C ASP A 17 0.84 17.84 -15.71
N TYR A 18 -0.22 17.04 -15.55
CA TYR A 18 -0.47 16.23 -14.37
C TYR A 18 -1.06 14.87 -14.70
N VAL A 19 -0.72 13.90 -13.84
CA VAL A 19 -1.34 12.58 -13.78
C VAL A 19 -2.00 12.42 -12.41
N PHE A 20 -3.27 12.07 -12.39
CA PHE A 20 -4.02 11.72 -11.19
C PHE A 20 -4.34 10.23 -11.20
N ILE A 21 -3.95 9.54 -10.14
CA ILE A 21 -4.13 8.10 -9.98
C ILE A 21 -5.08 7.91 -8.81
N SER A 22 -6.21 7.23 -9.04
CA SER A 22 -7.16 6.87 -7.98
C SER A 22 -7.59 5.42 -8.05
N PHE A 23 -7.81 4.81 -6.89
CA PHE A 23 -8.12 3.39 -6.76
C PHE A 23 -8.71 3.07 -5.38
N ASP A 24 -9.33 1.91 -5.29
CA ASP A 24 -9.80 1.29 -4.06
C ASP A 24 -8.75 0.26 -3.63
N LEU A 25 -8.04 0.53 -2.52
CA LEU A 25 -7.06 -0.37 -1.93
C LEU A 25 -7.70 -1.17 -0.80
N TYR A 26 -7.61 -2.50 -0.89
CA TYR A 26 -8.03 -3.41 0.16
C TYR A 26 -6.79 -3.94 0.88
N VAL A 27 -6.70 -3.67 2.16
CA VAL A 27 -5.69 -4.21 3.07
C VAL A 27 -6.33 -5.40 3.79
N HIS A 28 -5.78 -6.59 3.59
CA HIS A 28 -6.27 -7.86 4.13
C HIS A 28 -5.37 -8.35 5.25
N GLY A 29 -5.96 -9.07 6.20
CA GLY A 29 -5.20 -9.71 7.27
C GLY A 29 -4.77 -8.73 8.37
N THR A 30 -3.56 -8.89 8.88
CA THR A 30 -2.99 -8.22 10.05
C THR A 30 -1.74 -7.44 9.67
N TRP A 31 -1.92 -6.31 8.99
CA TRP A 31 -0.83 -5.36 8.79
C TRP A 31 -0.52 -4.63 10.10
N ASP A 32 0.75 -4.54 10.45
CA ASP A 32 1.31 -4.02 11.69
C ASP A 32 1.74 -2.54 11.60
N GLY A 33 1.72 -1.95 10.41
CA GLY A 33 1.87 -0.50 10.24
C GLY A 33 3.32 -0.03 10.29
N ASN A 34 3.65 0.93 11.15
CA ASN A 34 4.97 1.60 11.13
C ASN A 34 6.10 0.70 11.61
N PHE A 35 5.77 -0.35 12.37
CA PHE A 35 6.70 -1.27 13.02
C PHE A 35 5.95 -2.58 13.28
N ASN A 36 6.57 -3.73 13.02
CA ASN A 36 6.01 -5.07 13.29
C ASN A 36 6.48 -5.65 14.64
N GLY A 37 7.36 -4.93 15.35
CA GLY A 37 7.68 -5.23 16.75
C GLY A 37 8.55 -6.47 16.94
N PHE A 38 9.18 -7.01 15.90
CA PHE A 38 10.18 -8.06 16.07
C PHE A 38 11.38 -7.54 16.88
N PRO A 39 11.89 -8.30 17.87
CA PRO A 39 13.06 -7.89 18.65
C PRO A 39 14.30 -7.61 17.80
N GLU A 40 14.42 -8.32 16.67
CA GLU A 40 15.46 -8.16 15.67
C GLU A 40 14.81 -7.92 14.31
N ASN A 41 15.33 -6.94 13.55
CA ASN A 41 14.80 -6.55 12.24
C ASN A 41 13.35 -6.06 12.26
N ASP A 42 13.01 -5.22 13.25
CA ASP A 42 11.75 -4.46 13.26
C ASP A 42 11.62 -3.65 11.96
N LYS A 43 10.51 -3.84 11.26
CA LYS A 43 10.26 -3.25 9.94
C LYS A 43 8.82 -2.77 9.82
N PRO A 44 8.59 -1.69 9.07
CA PRO A 44 7.24 -1.27 8.71
C PRO A 44 6.63 -2.17 7.64
N ASP A 45 5.31 -2.26 7.64
CA ASP A 45 4.51 -2.86 6.57
C ASP A 45 4.13 -1.78 5.58
N LYS A 46 4.99 -1.61 4.56
CA LYS A 46 4.84 -0.54 3.60
C LYS A 46 3.99 -0.96 2.43
N TRP A 47 3.19 -0.01 1.96
CA TRP A 47 2.61 -0.02 0.63
C TRP A 47 3.14 1.18 -0.15
N ILE A 48 3.56 0.93 -1.39
CA ILE A 48 4.29 1.88 -2.22
C ILE A 48 3.60 2.03 -3.57
N MET A 49 3.48 3.28 -4.00
CA MET A 49 3.18 3.64 -5.37
C MET A 49 4.28 4.58 -5.91
N GLU A 50 4.78 4.27 -7.09
CA GLU A 50 5.83 5.03 -7.77
C GLU A 50 5.38 5.39 -9.18
N LEU A 51 5.61 6.65 -9.55
CA LEU A 51 5.51 7.15 -10.91
C LEU A 51 6.91 7.13 -11.54
N ASP A 52 6.99 6.61 -12.76
CA ASP A 52 8.21 6.48 -13.56
C ASP A 52 9.41 5.92 -12.77
N PRO A 53 9.26 4.71 -12.18
CA PRO A 53 10.34 4.12 -11.39
C PRO A 53 11.62 3.98 -12.24
N GLU A 54 12.78 4.15 -11.60
CA GLU A 54 14.11 3.94 -12.19
C GLU A 54 14.49 4.98 -13.28
N MET A 55 13.75 6.10 -13.35
CA MET A 55 14.06 7.26 -14.21
C MET A 55 14.78 8.39 -13.43
N ASP A 56 15.46 8.05 -12.33
CA ASP A 56 16.15 8.97 -11.40
C ASP A 56 17.21 9.87 -12.04
N LEU A 57 17.72 9.50 -13.21
CA LEU A 57 18.75 10.27 -13.94
C LEU A 57 18.23 11.56 -14.57
N ILE A 58 16.91 11.79 -14.57
CA ILE A 58 16.27 12.86 -15.36
C ILE A 58 15.51 13.89 -14.50
N LYS A 59 15.11 13.58 -13.25
CA LYS A 59 14.31 14.48 -12.38
C LYS A 59 14.55 14.26 -10.87
N ASP A 60 14.14 15.23 -10.06
CA ASP A 60 13.97 15.06 -8.60
C ASP A 60 12.77 14.13 -8.35
N THR A 61 13.05 12.86 -8.05
CA THR A 61 12.05 11.79 -7.89
C THR A 61 11.41 11.74 -6.50
N SER A 62 11.77 12.67 -5.60
CA SER A 62 11.22 12.70 -4.23
C SER A 62 9.70 12.94 -4.19
N SER A 63 9.12 13.56 -5.22
CA SER A 63 7.67 13.77 -5.35
C SER A 63 6.93 12.63 -6.05
N ASP A 64 7.66 11.72 -6.70
CA ASP A 64 7.08 10.73 -7.62
C ASP A 64 6.78 9.40 -6.93
N ARG A 65 7.06 9.33 -5.64
CA ARG A 65 6.90 8.13 -4.80
C ARG A 65 6.02 8.43 -3.59
N PHE A 66 4.96 7.65 -3.43
CA PHE A 66 4.11 7.64 -2.24
C PHE A 66 4.35 6.34 -1.46
N VAL A 67 5.09 6.45 -0.36
CA VAL A 67 5.29 5.35 0.60
C VAL A 67 4.43 5.62 1.83
N THR A 68 3.63 4.64 2.23
CA THR A 68 2.84 4.70 3.46
C THR A 68 2.78 3.33 4.12
N THR A 69 2.17 3.24 5.29
CA THR A 69 1.95 1.99 6.02
C THR A 69 0.49 1.91 6.45
N PHE A 70 0.03 0.70 6.73
CA PHE A 70 -1.33 0.44 7.21
C PHE A 70 -1.29 -0.41 8.47
N SER A 71 -2.14 -0.09 9.43
CA SER A 71 -2.34 -0.93 10.61
C SER A 71 -3.76 -1.49 10.59
N ASN A 72 -3.84 -2.80 10.40
CA ASN A 72 -5.06 -3.58 10.35
C ASN A 72 -5.10 -4.69 11.42
N SER A 73 -4.01 -4.84 12.18
CA SER A 73 -3.91 -5.73 13.32
C SER A 73 -4.86 -5.36 14.47
N PRO A 74 -5.26 -6.33 15.31
CA PRO A 74 -6.12 -6.06 16.47
C PRO A 74 -5.50 -5.06 17.45
N CYS A 75 -6.34 -4.18 17.97
CA CYS A 75 -5.99 -3.28 19.07
C CYS A 75 -6.35 -3.86 20.43
N PHE A 76 -5.51 -3.61 21.43
CA PHE A 76 -5.81 -3.83 22.84
C PHE A 76 -6.15 -2.51 23.53
N SER A 77 -6.74 -2.56 24.73
CA SER A 77 -7.28 -1.40 25.45
C SER A 77 -6.32 -0.23 25.64
N ASN A 78 -5.02 -0.48 25.62
CA ASN A 78 -3.96 0.51 25.85
C ASN A 78 -2.88 0.51 24.75
N TYR A 79 -3.05 -0.29 23.69
CA TYR A 79 -2.03 -0.43 22.67
C TYR A 79 -2.62 -0.79 21.31
N CYS A 80 -2.24 -0.02 20.31
CA CYS A 80 -2.49 -0.27 18.91
C CYS A 80 -1.20 -0.01 18.15
N LEU A 81 -0.95 -0.83 17.14
CA LEU A 81 0.10 -0.55 16.18
C LEU A 81 -0.29 0.66 15.32
N ARG A 82 0.64 1.60 15.17
CA ARG A 82 0.43 2.87 14.47
C ARG A 82 0.65 2.71 12.97
N GLN A 83 0.08 3.60 12.17
CA GLN A 83 0.29 3.63 10.72
C GLN A 83 0.66 5.03 10.24
N SER A 84 1.08 5.17 8.99
CA SER A 84 1.33 6.47 8.37
C SER A 84 0.18 6.97 7.52
N TYR A 85 -0.60 6.10 6.86
CA TYR A 85 -1.67 6.57 5.98
C TYR A 85 -2.70 7.41 6.76
N PRO A 86 -3.17 8.56 6.22
CA PRO A 86 -3.04 9.06 4.83
C PRO A 86 -1.73 9.77 4.43
N GLU A 87 -0.88 10.05 5.40
CA GLU A 87 0.42 10.69 5.20
C GLU A 87 1.49 9.70 4.73
N MET A 88 2.65 10.24 4.33
CA MET A 88 3.81 9.44 3.99
C MET A 88 4.49 8.89 5.25
N TYR A 89 5.09 7.71 5.13
CA TYR A 89 5.95 7.17 6.17
C TYR A 89 7.15 8.12 6.44
N PRO A 90 7.52 8.40 7.71
CA PRO A 90 7.11 7.72 8.94
C PRO A 90 6.09 8.49 9.81
N PHE A 91 5.11 9.19 9.21
CA PHE A 91 4.08 9.86 10.00
C PHE A 91 3.33 8.87 10.92
N GLU A 92 2.81 9.35 12.05
CA GLU A 92 2.10 8.52 13.03
C GLU A 92 0.62 8.87 13.14
N ASN A 93 -0.22 7.88 12.85
CA ASN A 93 -1.67 7.93 12.96
C ASN A 93 -2.21 6.77 13.80
N ASN A 94 -3.45 6.91 14.25
CA ASN A 94 -4.25 5.79 14.74
C ASN A 94 -4.43 4.72 13.63
N PRO A 95 -4.57 3.44 14.01
CA PRO A 95 -4.86 2.38 13.05
C PRO A 95 -6.15 2.67 12.29
N LYS A 96 -6.18 2.28 11.02
CA LYS A 96 -7.31 2.49 10.10
C LYS A 96 -7.67 3.97 9.88
N THR A 97 -6.83 4.94 10.25
CA THR A 97 -7.05 6.35 9.86
C THR A 97 -7.20 6.48 8.35
N GLY A 98 -8.14 7.30 7.89
CA GLY A 98 -8.40 7.51 6.46
C GLY A 98 -9.08 6.34 5.74
N ASN A 99 -9.56 5.31 6.48
CA ASN A 99 -10.35 4.24 5.88
C ASN A 99 -11.65 4.77 5.26
N SER A 100 -12.12 4.07 4.25
CA SER A 100 -13.47 4.26 3.68
C SER A 100 -14.46 3.24 4.21
N LYS A 101 -14.01 2.03 4.53
CA LYS A 101 -14.82 0.99 5.18
C LYS A 101 -13.93 0.01 5.93
N VAL A 102 -14.30 -0.31 7.17
CA VAL A 102 -13.67 -1.33 8.00
C VAL A 102 -14.54 -2.60 8.07
N ASP A 103 -13.97 -3.65 8.64
CA ASP A 103 -14.67 -4.91 8.95
C ASP A 103 -15.31 -5.59 7.74
N LEU A 104 -14.65 -5.46 6.59
CA LEU A 104 -14.99 -6.26 5.42
C LEU A 104 -14.63 -7.72 5.69
N PRO A 105 -15.33 -8.67 5.04
CA PRO A 105 -15.11 -10.10 5.26
C PRO A 105 -13.63 -10.49 5.14
N LYS A 106 -13.18 -11.35 6.04
CA LYS A 106 -11.88 -12.00 5.94
C LYS A 106 -11.79 -12.83 4.66
N ILE A 107 -10.65 -12.74 3.98
CA ILE A 107 -10.35 -13.54 2.79
C ILE A 107 -9.94 -14.96 3.21
N CYS A 108 -8.96 -15.07 4.11
CA CYS A 108 -8.54 -16.36 4.68
C CYS A 108 -9.40 -16.70 5.90
N LYS A 109 -10.42 -17.55 5.72
CA LYS A 109 -11.33 -17.89 6.82
C LYS A 109 -10.73 -18.81 7.88
N ASP A 110 -9.87 -19.72 7.46
CA ASP A 110 -9.36 -20.80 8.31
C ASP A 110 -7.93 -20.55 8.80
N SER A 111 -7.33 -19.42 8.44
CA SER A 111 -5.99 -19.04 8.88
C SER A 111 -6.05 -18.24 10.18
N TYR A 112 -5.16 -18.55 11.12
CA TYR A 112 -4.99 -17.78 12.37
C TYR A 112 -4.63 -16.33 12.10
N PHE A 113 -3.80 -16.10 11.06
CA PHE A 113 -3.39 -14.77 10.62
C PHE A 113 -4.49 -14.04 9.82
N GLY A 114 -5.61 -14.71 9.54
CA GLY A 114 -6.71 -14.16 8.75
C GLY A 114 -7.52 -13.10 9.50
N GLY A 115 -7.17 -11.83 9.30
CA GLY A 115 -7.93 -10.65 9.74
C GLY A 115 -9.05 -10.21 8.78
N ASN A 116 -9.95 -9.35 9.29
CA ASN A 116 -10.92 -8.62 8.46
C ASN A 116 -10.18 -7.69 7.48
N SER A 117 -10.82 -7.36 6.36
CA SER A 117 -10.23 -6.42 5.41
C SER A 117 -10.64 -4.97 5.70
N THR A 118 -9.76 -4.02 5.41
CA THR A 118 -10.06 -2.59 5.44
C THR A 118 -9.88 -1.99 4.05
N LEU A 119 -10.87 -1.21 3.62
CA LEU A 119 -10.88 -0.52 2.32
C LEU A 119 -10.47 0.95 2.50
N TYR A 120 -9.57 1.40 1.64
CA TYR A 120 -9.13 2.78 1.50
C TYR A 120 -9.36 3.26 0.07
N LYS A 121 -9.95 4.45 -0.08
CA LYS A 121 -10.04 5.13 -1.37
C LYS A 121 -8.91 6.13 -1.46
N ILE A 122 -7.96 5.87 -2.35
CA ILE A 122 -6.73 6.65 -2.47
C ILE A 122 -6.77 7.43 -3.78
N GLU A 123 -6.38 8.70 -3.71
CA GLU A 123 -6.09 9.52 -4.88
C GLU A 123 -4.79 10.29 -4.67
N LYS A 124 -3.93 10.29 -5.68
CA LYS A 124 -2.68 11.06 -5.70
C LYS A 124 -2.49 11.73 -7.04
N GLY A 125 -2.07 12.99 -7.02
CA GLY A 125 -1.75 13.78 -8.19
C GLY A 125 -0.25 14.03 -8.26
N PHE A 126 0.31 13.85 -9.44
CA PHE A 126 1.72 14.03 -9.73
C PHE A 126 1.87 15.01 -10.88
N ARG A 127 2.86 15.90 -10.79
CA ARG A 127 3.24 16.73 -11.93
C ARG A 127 4.02 15.85 -12.90
N HIS A 128 3.50 15.68 -14.10
CA HIS A 128 4.10 14.78 -15.07
C HIS A 128 3.84 15.29 -16.49
N SER A 129 4.84 15.10 -17.34
CA SER A 129 4.78 15.43 -18.76
C SER A 129 5.58 14.38 -19.53
N GLY A 130 5.11 14.05 -20.73
CA GLY A 130 5.67 12.97 -21.54
C GLY A 130 4.56 12.18 -22.22
N ASN A 131 4.95 11.34 -23.17
CA ASN A 131 4.00 10.52 -23.94
C ASN A 131 3.83 9.08 -23.41
N ALA A 132 4.48 8.78 -22.28
CA ALA A 132 4.33 7.52 -21.57
C ALA A 132 4.30 7.79 -20.07
N VAL A 133 3.55 6.97 -19.35
CA VAL A 133 3.40 7.00 -17.90
C VAL A 133 3.59 5.57 -17.39
N VAL A 134 4.54 5.37 -16.49
CA VAL A 134 4.75 4.07 -15.84
C VAL A 134 4.40 4.19 -14.37
N ILE A 135 3.55 3.31 -13.86
CA ILE A 135 3.15 3.34 -12.45
C ILE A 135 3.40 1.98 -11.84
N ARG A 136 4.20 1.92 -10.76
CA ARG A 136 4.47 0.69 -10.02
C ARG A 136 3.77 0.72 -8.67
N PHE A 137 3.08 -0.37 -8.34
CA PHE A 137 2.41 -0.59 -7.06
C PHE A 137 2.96 -1.85 -6.42
N TYR A 138 3.42 -1.78 -5.18
CA TYR A 138 3.98 -2.94 -4.49
C TYR A 138 3.98 -2.75 -2.98
N ASP A 139 4.24 -3.84 -2.26
CA ASP A 139 4.43 -3.82 -0.82
C ASP A 139 5.86 -4.24 -0.42
N GLU A 140 6.27 -3.83 0.77
CA GLU A 140 7.46 -4.34 1.45
C GLU A 140 7.02 -4.85 2.83
N LEU A 141 6.87 -6.16 2.97
CA LEU A 141 6.33 -6.83 4.16
C LEU A 141 7.35 -7.79 4.77
N TYR A 142 7.41 -7.89 6.09
CA TYR A 142 8.36 -8.77 6.78
C TYR A 142 7.68 -9.67 7.80
N GLN A 143 7.46 -10.93 7.42
CA GLN A 143 6.57 -11.85 8.14
C GLN A 143 7.24 -13.22 8.40
N PRO A 144 8.39 -13.28 9.09
CA PRO A 144 9.10 -14.53 9.34
C PRO A 144 8.31 -15.51 10.23
N ASN A 145 7.31 -15.02 10.97
CA ASN A 145 6.44 -15.77 11.85
C ASN A 145 5.18 -16.30 11.16
N ALA A 146 4.90 -15.93 9.90
CA ALA A 146 3.68 -16.33 9.18
C ALA A 146 3.75 -17.77 8.67
N ILE A 147 3.88 -18.71 9.59
CA ILE A 147 3.90 -20.16 9.35
C ILE A 147 2.95 -20.80 10.36
N ASP A 148 2.08 -21.71 9.91
CA ASP A 148 1.19 -22.42 10.82
C ASP A 148 1.88 -23.58 11.56
N LYS A 149 1.13 -24.23 12.45
CA LYS A 149 1.60 -25.36 13.27
C LYS A 149 2.13 -26.55 12.44
N ASP A 150 1.71 -26.67 11.19
CA ASP A 150 2.06 -27.77 10.29
C ASP A 150 3.23 -27.39 9.36
N GLY A 151 3.81 -26.19 9.56
CA GLY A 151 4.94 -25.69 8.78
C GLY A 151 4.53 -25.07 7.44
N ILE A 152 3.25 -24.82 7.20
CA ILE A 152 2.76 -24.22 5.95
C ILE A 152 2.86 -22.70 6.04
N VAL A 153 3.40 -22.09 4.98
CA VAL A 153 3.54 -20.64 4.87
C VAL A 153 2.16 -19.97 4.73
N GLN A 154 1.92 -18.98 5.58
CA GLN A 154 0.66 -18.24 5.71
C GLN A 154 0.79 -16.74 5.39
N SER A 155 1.95 -16.27 4.88
CA SER A 155 2.23 -14.83 4.66
C SER A 155 1.14 -14.11 3.86
N LYS A 156 0.56 -14.74 2.83
CA LYS A 156 -0.57 -14.17 2.06
C LYS A 156 -1.85 -13.98 2.87
N CYS A 157 -2.09 -14.84 3.86
CA CYS A 157 -3.25 -14.71 4.74
C CYS A 157 -3.02 -13.73 5.87
N ASP A 158 -1.76 -13.60 6.30
CA ASP A 158 -1.31 -12.68 7.32
C ASP A 158 -1.33 -11.25 6.80
N GLU A 159 -0.63 -10.93 5.72
CA GLU A 159 -0.63 -9.57 5.18
C GLU A 159 -0.75 -9.65 3.67
N SER A 160 -1.86 -9.20 3.13
CA SER A 160 -1.97 -9.06 1.69
C SER A 160 -2.82 -7.87 1.31
N TRP A 161 -2.75 -7.51 0.05
CA TRP A 161 -3.58 -6.45 -0.48
C TRP A 161 -4.11 -6.77 -1.88
N SER A 162 -5.20 -6.12 -2.23
CA SER A 162 -5.76 -6.13 -3.57
C SER A 162 -6.23 -4.73 -3.94
N MET A 163 -6.43 -4.50 -5.23
CA MET A 163 -6.82 -3.20 -5.76
C MET A 163 -8.00 -3.36 -6.72
N ASP A 164 -8.95 -2.45 -6.63
CA ASP A 164 -10.07 -2.32 -7.56
C ASP A 164 -10.25 -0.85 -8.00
N ASN A 165 -11.06 -0.62 -9.03
CA ASN A 165 -11.46 0.70 -9.50
C ASN A 165 -10.29 1.64 -9.84
N LEU A 166 -9.16 1.09 -10.29
CA LEU A 166 -7.99 1.87 -10.71
C LEU A 166 -8.33 2.75 -11.91
N LYS A 167 -8.09 4.05 -11.76
CA LYS A 167 -8.29 5.09 -12.78
C LYS A 167 -7.05 5.96 -12.84
N VAL A 168 -6.59 6.18 -14.07
CA VAL A 168 -5.53 7.14 -14.36
C VAL A 168 -6.14 8.26 -15.21
N ARG A 169 -6.02 9.50 -14.73
CA ARG A 169 -6.52 10.70 -15.39
C ARG A 169 -5.36 11.60 -15.74
N ILE A 170 -5.37 12.09 -16.97
CA ILE A 170 -4.34 12.96 -17.51
C ILE A 170 -4.95 14.35 -17.67
N ILE A 171 -4.27 15.37 -17.15
CA ILE A 171 -4.78 16.74 -17.10
C ILE A 171 -3.74 17.71 -17.68
N SER A 172 -4.20 18.60 -18.55
CA SER A 172 -3.44 19.73 -19.09
C SER A 172 -4.16 21.02 -18.71
N TYR A 173 -3.42 22.02 -18.24
CA TYR A 173 -3.94 23.36 -18.01
C TYR A 173 -3.70 24.20 -19.26
N LYS A 174 -4.77 24.78 -19.80
CA LYS A 174 -4.70 25.75 -20.91
C LYS A 174 -4.67 27.18 -20.40
#